data_AF-L1I953-F1
#
_entry.id   AF-L1I953-F1
#
_cell.length_a   1.000
_cell.length_b   1.000
_cell.length_c   1.000
_cell.angle_alpha   90.00
_cell.angle_beta   90.00
_cell.angle_gamma   90.00
#
_symmetry.space_group_name_H-M   'P 1'
#
loop_
_entity.id
_entity.type
_entity.pdbx_description
1 polymer ?
#
loop_
_entity_poly.entity_id
_entity_poly.type
_entity_poly.pdbx_seq_one_letter_code
_entity_poly.pdbx_strand_id
1 'polypeptide(L)' 'DYYTMLGVKKNADEATLKKAYRKLALKMHPDRNPPEKKEQAEKDFREMSEAYHVLSDPEKRKIYDQFG' A
#
# COMPACT_ATOMS: atom_id res chain seq x y z
N ASP A 1 4.83 8.38 5.20
CA ASP A 1 3.51 7.85 5.60
C ASP A 1 3.05 6.68 4.74
N TYR A 2 2.83 5.52 5.38
CA TYR A 2 2.18 4.36 4.76
C TYR A 2 0.77 4.68 4.23
N TYR A 3 0.04 5.60 4.88
CA TYR A 3 -1.26 6.06 4.41
C TYR A 3 -1.17 6.79 3.06
N THR A 4 -0.22 7.72 2.92
CA THR A 4 0.01 8.46 1.67
C THR A 4 0.47 7.54 0.56
N MET A 5 1.30 6.54 0.88
CA MET A 5 1.82 5.55 -0.07
C MET A 5 0.70 4.66 -0.63
N LEU A 6 -0.25 4.24 0.21
CA LEU A 6 -1.46 3.53 -0.23
C LEU A 6 -2.51 4.47 -0.84
N GLY A 7 -2.29 5.79 -0.82
CA GLY A 7 -3.24 6.80 -1.30
C GLY A 7 -4.54 6.85 -0.47
N VAL A 8 -4.45 6.52 0.82
CA VAL A 8 -5.58 6.50 1.75
C VAL A 8 -5.41 7.55 2.86
N LYS A 9 -6.51 7.90 3.52
CA LYS A 9 -6.46 8.78 4.69
C LYS A 9 -5.96 8.03 5.93
N LYS A 10 -5.42 8.74 6.92
CA LYS A 10 -5.01 8.20 8.23
C LYS A 10 -6.15 7.50 8.98
N ASN A 11 -7.39 7.97 8.78
CA ASN A 11 -8.62 7.37 9.29
C ASN A 11 -9.21 6.28 8.36
N ALA A 12 -8.45 5.76 7.40
CA ALA A 12 -8.95 4.72 6.52
C ALA A 12 -9.20 3.41 7.30
N ASP A 13 -10.33 2.80 7.02
CA ASP A 13 -10.71 1.51 7.57
C ASP A 13 -9.97 0.37 6.86
N GLU A 14 -9.89 -0.82 7.46
CA GLU A 14 -9.24 -2.00 6.86
C GLU A 14 -9.82 -2.33 5.48
N ALA A 15 -11.14 -2.18 5.32
CA ALA A 15 -11.81 -2.36 4.04
C ALA A 15 -11.29 -1.37 2.97
N THR A 16 -10.99 -0.13 3.37
CA THR A 16 -10.44 0.90 2.48
C THR A 16 -8.99 0.59 2.12
N LEU A 17 -8.17 0.17 3.09
CA LEU A 17 -6.79 -0.26 2.88
C LEU A 17 -6.72 -1.42 1.88
N LYS A 18 -7.55 -2.46 2.08
CA LYS A 18 -7.61 -3.63 1.19
C LYS A 18 -8.08 -3.26 -0.22
N LYS A 19 -9.04 -2.33 -0.34
CA LYS A 19 -9.54 -1.86 -1.64
C LYS A 19 -8.49 -1.03 -2.38
N ALA A 20 -7.77 -0.15 -1.68
CA ALA A 20 -6.68 0.64 -2.24
C ALA A 20 -5.53 -0.26 -2.71
N TYR A 21 -5.09 -1.18 -1.85
CA TYR A 21 -4.05 -2.17 -2.17
C TYR A 21 -4.40 -2.98 -3.42
N ARG A 22 -5.63 -3.52 -3.51
CA ARG A 22 -6.09 -4.22 -4.73
C ARG A 22 -6.05 -3.34 -5.97
N LYS A 23 -6.51 -2.09 -5.86
CA LYS A 23 -6.51 -1.15 -6.99
C LYS A 23 -5.10 -0.84 -7.48
N LEU A 24 -4.17 -0.67 -6.55
CA LEU A 24 -2.77 -0.37 -6.82
C LEU A 24 -2.04 -1.59 -7.39
N ALA A 25 -2.25 -2.77 -6.83
CA ALA A 25 -1.73 -4.04 -7.35
C ALA A 25 -2.14 -4.27 -8.83
N LEU A 26 -3.40 -4.01 -9.16
CA LEU A 26 -3.89 -4.09 -10.54
C LEU A 26 -3.29 -3.02 -11.44
N LYS A 27 -2.98 -1.85 -10.89
CA LYS A 27 -2.33 -0.74 -11.60
C LYS A 27 -0.85 -1.01 -11.87
N MET A 28 -0.21 -1.78 -11.01
CA MET A 28 1.22 -2.15 -11.08
C MET A 28 1.44 -3.48 -11.80
N HIS A 29 0.35 -4.18 -12.16
CA HIS A 29 0.43 -5.49 -12.80
C HIS A 29 1.22 -5.43 -14.12
N PRO A 30 2.15 -6.38 -14.36
CA PRO A 30 3.03 -6.39 -15.53
C PRO A 30 2.29 -6.55 -16.86
N ASP A 31 1.05 -7.02 -16.83
CA ASP A 31 0.18 -7.15 -18.00
C ASP A 31 -0.40 -5.79 -18.46
N ARG A 32 -0.50 -4.81 -17.54
CA ARG A 32 -1.05 -3.48 -17.82
C ARG A 32 0.02 -2.39 -17.90
N ASN A 33 1.28 -2.72 -17.58
CA ASN A 33 2.39 -1.79 -17.62
C ASN A 33 3.44 -2.20 -18.65
N PRO A 34 3.99 -1.22 -19.39
CA PRO A 34 5.11 -1.47 -20.28
C PRO A 34 6.36 -1.91 -19.48
N PRO A 35 7.28 -2.68 -20.10
CA PRO A 35 8.43 -3.29 -19.42
C PRO A 35 9.34 -2.28 -18.71
N GLU A 36 9.45 -1.07 -19.24
CA GLU A 36 10.13 0.09 -18.66
C GLU A 36 9.57 0.55 -17.30
N LYS A 37 8.30 0.24 -16.99
CA LYS A 37 7.67 0.57 -15.71
C LYS A 37 7.64 -0.60 -14.74
N LYS A 38 8.13 -1.78 -15.11
CA LYS A 38 8.14 -2.96 -14.22
C LYS A 38 9.01 -2.76 -12.99
N GLU A 39 10.20 -2.19 -13.16
CA GLU A 39 11.12 -1.96 -12.04
C GLU A 39 10.56 -0.95 -11.03
N GLN A 40 10.01 0.16 -11.55
CA GLN A 40 9.33 1.15 -10.72
C GLN A 40 8.11 0.53 -10.02
N ALA A 41 7.33 -0.26 -10.75
CA ALA A 41 6.17 -0.95 -10.21
C ALA A 41 6.52 -1.97 -9.13
N GLU A 42 7.65 -2.68 -9.27
CA GLU A 42 8.12 -3.62 -8.26
C GLU A 42 8.54 -2.92 -6.97
N LYS A 43 9.27 -1.80 -7.08
CA LYS A 43 9.61 -0.96 -5.93
C LYS A 43 8.37 -0.45 -5.21
N ASP A 44 7.50 0.25 -5.95
CA ASP A 44 6.26 0.80 -5.41
C ASP A 44 5.39 -0.31 -4.80
N PHE A 45 5.31 -1.48 -5.44
CA PHE A 45 4.56 -2.63 -4.93
C PHE A 45 5.12 -3.17 -3.62
N ARG A 46 6.45 -3.27 -3.50
CA ARG A 46 7.12 -3.74 -2.29
C ARG A 46 6.84 -2.81 -1.11
N GLU A 47 6.97 -1.50 -1.33
CA GLU A 47 6.70 -0.51 -0.30
C GLU A 47 5.21 -0.45 0.08
N MET A 48 4.29 -0.55 -0.90
CA MET A 48 2.85 -0.64 -0.64
C MET A 48 2.45 -1.91 0.11
N SER A 49 3.11 -3.04 -0.18
CA SER A 49 2.86 -4.30 0.51
C SER A 49 3.29 -4.21 1.98
N GLU A 50 4.41 -3.54 2.26
CA GLU A 50 4.85 -3.28 3.63
C GLU A 50 3.88 -2.34 4.34
N ALA A 51 3.50 -1.24 3.69
CA ALA A 51 2.51 -0.29 4.21
C ALA A 51 1.18 -0.98 4.57
N TYR A 52 0.68 -1.83 3.67
CA TYR A 52 -0.53 -2.61 3.92
C TYR A 52 -0.34 -3.61 5.06
N HIS A 53 0.81 -4.27 5.14
CA HIS A 53 1.08 -5.24 6.20
C HIS A 53 1.12 -4.59 7.60
N VAL A 54 1.67 -3.38 7.71
CA VAL A 54 1.67 -2.62 8.97
C VAL A 54 0.28 -2.06 9.29
N LEU A 55 -0.43 -1.52 8.30
CA LEU A 55 -1.72 -0.84 8.52
C LEU A 55 -2.92 -1.79 8.60
N SER A 56 -2.84 -2.98 8.02
CA SER A 56 -3.90 -4.00 8.13
C SER A 56 -3.90 -4.71 9.48
N ASP A 57 -2.75 -4.74 10.16
CA ASP A 57 -2.66 -5.30 11.50
C ASP A 57 -2.96 -4.21 12.54
N PRO A 58 -4.02 -4.33 13.35
CA PRO A 58 -4.41 -3.29 14.29
C PRO A 58 -3.37 -3.05 15.39
N GLU A 59 -2.57 -4.05 15.76
CA GLU A 59 -1.48 -3.87 16.73
C GLU A 59 -0.31 -3.12 16.10
N LYS A 60 0.14 -3.54 14.91
CA LYS A 60 1.21 -2.84 14.18
C LYS A 60 0.79 -1.43 13.79
N ARG A 61 -0.46 -1.23 13.41
CA ARG A 61 -1.02 0.09 13.11
C ARG A 61 -1.00 0.98 14.33
N LYS A 62 -1.41 0.49 15.51
CA LYS A 62 -1.31 1.27 16.75
C LYS A 62 0.14 1.66 17.06
N ILE A 63 1.08 0.73 16.91
CA ILE A 63 2.51 1.03 17.09
C ILE A 63 2.95 2.10 16.08
N TYR A 64 2.60 1.95 14.81
CA TYR A 64 2.91 2.93 13.77
C TYR A 64 2.31 4.31 14.04
N ASP A 65 1.07 4.38 14.53
CA ASP A 65 0.39 5.64 14.88
C ASP A 65 0.96 6.26 16.17
N GLN A 66 1.50 5.45 17.08
CA GLN A 66 2.07 5.89 18.36
C GLN A 66 3.53 6.35 18.24
N PHE A 67 4.31 5.72 17.34
CA PHE A 67 5.73 6.02 17.12
C PHE A 67 5.98 6.85 15.85
N GLY A 68 4.94 7.13 15.05
CA GLY A 68 4.99 7.82 13.76
C GLY A 68 4.74 9.32 13.82
#